data_AF-A0A8B9HXM7-F1
#
_entry.id   AF-A0A8B9HXM7-F1
#
_cell.length_a   1.000
_cell.length_b   1.000
_cell.length_c   1.000
_cell.angle_alpha   90.00
_cell.angle_beta   90.00
_cell.angle_gamma   90.00
#
_symmetry.space_group_name_H-M   'P 1'
#
loop_
_entity.id
_entity.type
_entity.pdbx_description
1 polymer ?
#
loop_
_entity_poly.entity_id
_entity_poly.type
_entity_poly.pdbx_seq_one_letter_code
_entity_poly.pdbx_strand_id
1 'polypeptide(L)'
;MEGKCRFNKEKVYATCRDVKVLNRIIYKEKTLREAVAIEGPISADIDVSRITFRLYDSGVYDDPFCSSSSLNHAVLVVGYDVTVNGQKYWLVKNSWGVAWGEKGYIKMARNKNMCGIASNAVYPVV
;
A
#
# COMPACT_ATOMS: atom_id res chain seq x y z
N MET A 1 -16.23 18.17 6.13
CA MET A 1 -16.61 18.61 7.49
C MET A 1 -15.66 17.95 8.47
N GLU A 2 -14.83 18.73 9.16
CA GLU A 2 -14.00 18.20 10.24
C GLU A 2 -14.86 18.05 11.50
N GLY A 3 -15.00 16.81 11.98
CA GLY A 3 -15.67 16.54 13.25
C GLY A 3 -14.76 16.89 14.45
N LYS A 4 -15.36 17.21 15.61
CA LYS A 4 -14.61 17.39 16.86
C LYS A 4 -14.06 16.05 17.36
N CYS A 5 -12.81 16.02 17.81
CA CYS A 5 -12.18 14.83 18.42
C CYS A 5 -12.98 14.34 19.65
N ARG A 6 -13.24 13.02 19.71
CA ARG A 6 -13.98 12.35 20.80
C ARG A 6 -13.16 11.22 21.46
N PHE A 7 -11.84 11.38 21.50
CA PHE A 7 -10.94 10.41 22.13
C PHE A 7 -11.32 10.20 23.61
N ASN A 8 -11.39 8.93 24.04
CA ASN A 8 -11.56 8.54 25.43
C ASN A 8 -10.47 7.52 25.79
N LYS A 9 -9.58 7.90 26.72
CA LYS A 9 -8.47 7.06 27.19
C LYS A 9 -8.92 5.70 27.77
N GLU A 10 -10.15 5.61 28.27
CA GLU A 10 -10.73 4.39 28.84
C GLU A 10 -11.22 3.41 27.76
N LYS A 11 -11.31 3.85 26.50
CA LYS A 11 -11.76 3.05 25.34
C LYS A 11 -10.61 2.72 24.37
N VAL A 12 -9.37 2.77 24.84
CA VAL A 12 -8.19 2.45 24.02
C VAL A 12 -8.13 0.93 23.80
N TYR A 13 -8.16 0.51 22.54
CA TYR A 13 -8.02 -0.91 22.15
C TYR A 13 -6.56 -1.32 21.88
N ALA A 14 -5.74 -0.40 21.39
CA ALA A 14 -4.33 -0.63 21.09
C ALA A 14 -3.54 0.67 21.21
N THR A 15 -2.26 0.54 21.55
CA THR A 15 -1.30 1.64 21.59
C THR A 15 -0.22 1.36 20.55
N CYS A 16 0.20 2.38 19.81
CA CYS A 16 1.35 2.34 18.95
C CYS A 16 2.52 3.01 19.68
N ARG A 17 3.58 2.27 19.93
CA ARG A 17 4.76 2.75 20.69
C ARG A 17 5.76 3.46 19.79
N ASP A 18 5.89 3.02 18.55
CA ASP A 18 6.81 3.61 17.56
C ASP A 18 6.33 3.29 16.14
N VAL A 19 6.92 3.93 15.12
CA VAL A 19 6.66 3.67 13.71
C VAL A 19 7.97 3.35 13.02
N LYS A 20 8.06 2.17 12.41
CA LYS A 20 9.21 1.80 11.60
C LYS A 20 9.03 2.29 10.17
N VAL A 21 9.98 3.11 9.69
CA VAL A 21 10.04 3.58 8.30
C VAL A 21 11.00 2.72 7.47
N LEU A 22 10.53 2.26 6.31
CA LEU A 22 11.32 1.47 5.36
C LEU A 22 12.11 2.40 4.40
N ASN A 23 13.15 3.05 4.91
CA ASN A 23 13.89 4.11 4.19
C ASN A 23 15.07 3.62 3.31
N ARG A 24 15.12 2.36 2.88
CA ARG A 24 16.26 1.82 2.12
C ARG A 24 16.22 2.24 0.64
N ILE A 25 16.97 3.28 0.30
CA ILE A 25 17.06 3.87 -1.06
C ILE A 25 17.38 2.82 -2.15
N ILE A 26 18.29 1.88 -1.88
CA ILE A 26 18.84 0.97 -2.89
C ILE A 26 18.03 -0.34 -3.04
N TYR A 27 17.16 -0.67 -2.06
CA TYR A 27 16.45 -1.96 -2.00
C TYR A 27 14.99 -1.84 -1.54
N LYS A 28 14.30 -0.80 -2.03
CA LYS A 28 12.94 -0.43 -1.60
C LYS A 28 11.97 -1.62 -1.57
N GLU A 29 11.74 -2.25 -2.72
CA GLU A 29 10.77 -3.36 -2.80
C GLU A 29 11.23 -4.66 -2.13
N LYS A 30 12.54 -4.92 -2.06
CA LYS A 30 13.05 -6.09 -1.30
C LYS A 30 12.75 -5.91 0.19
N THR A 31 13.01 -4.72 0.71
CA THR A 31 12.78 -4.38 2.12
C THR A 31 11.30 -4.42 2.45
N LEU A 32 10.44 -3.86 1.57
CA LEU A 32 8.99 -3.95 1.70
C LEU A 32 8.52 -5.41 1.72
N ARG A 33 9.07 -6.26 0.85
CA ARG A 33 8.69 -7.68 0.76
C ARG A 33 9.02 -8.44 2.04
N GLU A 34 10.22 -8.20 2.57
CA GLU A 34 10.67 -8.79 3.84
C GLU A 34 9.79 -8.32 5.00
N ALA A 35 9.49 -7.02 5.07
CA ALA A 35 8.61 -6.47 6.10
C ALA A 35 7.19 -7.07 6.02
N VAL A 36 6.60 -7.15 4.82
CA VAL A 36 5.28 -7.78 4.64
C VAL A 36 5.26 -9.23 5.12
N ALA A 37 6.33 -9.99 4.89
CA ALA A 37 6.43 -11.39 5.27
C ALA A 37 6.64 -11.61 6.78
N ILE A 38 7.36 -10.70 7.45
CA ILE A 38 7.80 -10.87 8.84
C ILE A 38 6.88 -10.13 9.81
N GLU A 39 6.49 -8.91 9.46
CA GLU A 39 5.78 -7.97 10.34
C GLU A 39 4.27 -7.94 10.05
N GLY A 40 3.85 -8.37 8.86
CA GLY A 40 2.46 -8.35 8.41
C GLY A 40 2.14 -7.12 7.54
N PRO A 41 0.89 -6.63 7.53
CA PRO A 41 0.49 -5.56 6.63
C PRO A 41 1.28 -4.25 6.81
N ILE A 42 1.74 -3.66 5.71
CA ILE A 42 2.57 -2.45 5.70
C ILE A 42 1.82 -1.31 5.04
N SER A 43 1.73 -0.16 5.71
CA SER A 43 1.16 1.06 5.12
C SER A 43 2.13 1.61 4.07
N ALA A 44 1.62 2.06 2.93
CA ALA A 44 2.43 2.62 1.86
C ALA A 44 1.73 3.79 1.16
N ASP A 45 2.51 4.74 0.66
CA ASP A 45 1.99 5.79 -0.21
C ASP A 45 2.23 5.45 -1.68
N ILE A 46 1.25 5.77 -2.52
CA ILE A 46 1.28 5.58 -3.96
C ILE A 46 0.81 6.82 -4.72
N ASP A 47 1.16 6.91 -6.00
CA ASP A 47 0.54 7.83 -6.95
C ASP A 47 -0.73 7.22 -7.58
N VAL A 48 -1.87 7.92 -7.44
CA VAL A 48 -3.16 7.57 -8.07
C VAL A 48 -3.67 8.65 -9.03
N SER A 49 -2.78 9.51 -9.53
CA SER A 49 -3.13 10.59 -10.47
C SER A 49 -3.74 10.09 -11.78
N ARG A 50 -3.39 8.86 -12.17
CA ARG A 50 -3.80 8.21 -13.41
C ARG A 50 -5.28 7.81 -13.39
N ILE A 51 -5.98 8.04 -14.50
CA ILE A 51 -7.40 7.62 -14.65
C ILE A 51 -7.55 6.10 -14.65
N THR A 52 -6.54 5.39 -15.16
CA THR A 52 -6.43 3.92 -15.16
C THR A 52 -6.48 3.35 -13.75
N PHE A 53 -5.88 4.00 -12.75
CA PHE A 53 -6.00 3.59 -11.35
C PHE A 53 -7.42 3.80 -10.84
N ARG A 54 -8.01 4.98 -11.08
CA ARG A 54 -9.36 5.31 -10.61
C ARG A 54 -10.41 4.34 -11.18
N LEU A 55 -10.22 3.88 -12.41
CA LEU A 55 -11.09 2.94 -13.11
C LEU A 55 -10.62 1.47 -13.00
N TYR A 56 -9.64 1.17 -12.14
CA TYR A 56 -9.19 -0.20 -11.95
C TYR A 56 -10.34 -1.09 -11.48
N ASP A 57 -10.48 -2.24 -12.14
CA ASP A 57 -11.48 -3.26 -11.83
C ASP A 57 -10.81 -4.60 -11.47
N SER A 58 -9.89 -5.07 -12.31
CA SER A 58 -9.23 -6.37 -12.10
C SER A 58 -7.89 -6.50 -12.84
N GLY A 59 -7.11 -7.53 -12.48
CA GLY A 59 -5.84 -7.87 -13.12
C GLY A 59 -4.62 -7.27 -12.42
N VAL A 60 -3.42 -7.42 -12.99
CA VAL A 60 -2.22 -6.78 -12.44
C VAL A 60 -2.13 -5.37 -13.02
N TYR A 61 -2.33 -4.37 -12.17
CA TYR A 61 -2.21 -2.96 -12.52
C TYR A 61 -0.76 -2.60 -12.83
N ASP A 62 -0.56 -2.03 -14.01
CA ASP A 62 0.74 -1.77 -14.60
C ASP A 62 0.70 -0.54 -15.54
N ASP A 63 0.60 0.66 -14.95
CA ASP A 63 0.64 1.91 -15.71
C ASP A 63 2.06 2.52 -15.66
N PRO A 64 2.83 2.55 -16.77
CA PRO A 64 4.20 3.05 -16.78
C PRO A 64 4.31 4.56 -16.51
N PHE A 65 3.19 5.29 -16.55
CA PHE A 65 3.16 6.74 -16.32
C PHE A 65 2.86 7.12 -14.87
N CYS A 66 2.72 6.14 -13.98
CA CYS A 66 2.65 6.37 -12.54
C CYS A 66 3.97 6.95 -12.01
N SER A 67 3.91 7.99 -11.19
CA SER A 67 5.08 8.58 -10.55
C SER A 67 5.59 7.71 -9.39
N SER A 68 6.92 7.57 -9.26
CA SER A 68 7.56 6.93 -8.11
C SER A 68 7.85 7.90 -6.95
N SER A 69 7.59 9.19 -7.13
CA SER A 69 7.96 10.26 -6.19
C SER A 69 6.81 11.21 -5.86
N SER A 70 5.83 11.38 -6.76
CA SER A 70 4.67 12.26 -6.59
C SER A 70 3.51 11.50 -5.93
N LEU A 71 3.76 11.00 -4.72
CA LEU A 71 2.80 10.17 -3.99
C LEU A 71 1.65 11.06 -3.44
N ASN A 72 0.42 10.56 -3.51
CA ASN A 72 -0.78 11.34 -3.16
C ASN A 72 -1.90 10.51 -2.52
N HIS A 73 -1.70 9.22 -2.28
CA HIS A 73 -2.70 8.34 -1.68
C HIS A 73 -2.08 7.25 -0.82
N ALA A 74 -2.62 7.04 0.37
CA ALA A 74 -2.15 6.02 1.32
C ALA A 74 -2.99 4.73 1.22
N VAL A 75 -2.31 3.60 1.21
CA VAL A 75 -2.87 2.24 1.06
C VAL A 75 -2.19 1.25 2.02
N LEU A 76 -2.68 0.02 2.05
CA LEU A 76 -2.12 -1.06 2.88
C LEU A 76 -1.68 -2.24 2.02
N VAL A 77 -0.39 -2.53 1.99
CA VAL A 77 0.17 -3.73 1.36
C VAL A 77 -0.07 -4.91 2.29
N VAL A 78 -0.89 -5.87 1.87
CA VAL A 78 -1.31 -7.02 2.70
C VAL A 78 -0.66 -8.33 2.27
N GLY A 79 0.05 -8.33 1.15
CA GLY A 79 0.69 -9.53 0.62
C GLY A 79 1.35 -9.30 -0.73
N TYR A 80 1.89 -10.36 -1.30
CA TYR A 80 2.45 -10.39 -2.64
C TYR A 80 2.38 -11.81 -3.18
N ASP A 81 2.30 -11.95 -4.49
CA ASP A 81 2.33 -13.27 -5.13
C ASP A 81 2.78 -13.15 -6.60
N VAL A 82 2.61 -14.25 -7.34
CA VAL A 82 2.85 -14.37 -8.77
C VAL A 82 1.59 -14.95 -9.41
N THR A 83 1.16 -14.37 -10.54
CA THR A 83 0.08 -14.94 -11.33
C THR A 83 0.52 -16.25 -11.97
N VAL A 84 -0.43 -17.05 -12.45
CA VAL A 84 -0.17 -18.29 -13.22
C VAL A 84 0.72 -18.06 -14.44
N ASN A 85 0.68 -16.85 -15.01
CA ASN A 85 1.49 -16.45 -16.18
C ASN A 85 2.83 -15.80 -15.79
N GLY A 86 3.23 -15.87 -14.51
CA GLY A 86 4.52 -15.38 -14.03
C GLY A 86 4.59 -13.89 -13.67
N GLN A 87 3.48 -13.15 -13.69
CA GLN A 87 3.48 -11.73 -13.33
C GLN A 87 3.51 -11.56 -11.82
N LYS A 88 4.56 -10.91 -11.29
CA LYS A 88 4.73 -10.65 -9.86
C LYS A 88 3.91 -9.43 -9.44
N TYR A 89 3.19 -9.51 -8.33
CA TYR A 89 2.35 -8.41 -7.85
C TYR A 89 2.37 -8.24 -6.32
N TRP A 90 2.04 -7.03 -5.88
CA TRP A 90 1.62 -6.70 -4.52
C TRP A 90 0.11 -6.81 -4.42
N LEU A 91 -0.40 -7.45 -3.38
CA LEU A 91 -1.81 -7.38 -3.01
C LEU A 91 -2.00 -6.19 -2.07
N VAL A 92 -2.81 -5.23 -2.50
CA VAL A 92 -2.97 -3.95 -1.81
C VAL A 92 -4.44 -3.72 -1.49
N LYS A 93 -4.73 -3.40 -0.23
CA LYS A 93 -6.05 -3.00 0.25
C LYS A 93 -6.22 -1.49 0.09
N ASN A 94 -7.32 -1.09 -0.55
CA ASN A 94 -7.70 0.31 -0.72
C ASN A 94 -8.81 0.71 0.28
N SER A 95 -9.14 2.00 0.31
CA SER A 95 -10.12 2.62 1.21
C SER A 95 -11.31 3.24 0.47
N TRP A 96 -11.51 2.91 -0.82
CA TRP A 96 -12.60 3.43 -1.66
C TRP A 96 -13.84 2.53 -1.70
N GLY A 97 -13.98 1.62 -0.73
CA GLY A 97 -15.10 0.69 -0.63
C GLY A 97 -14.93 -0.58 -1.48
N VAL A 98 -15.80 -1.55 -1.23
CA VAL A 98 -15.71 -2.89 -1.82
C VAL A 98 -16.13 -2.97 -3.29
N ALA A 99 -16.81 -1.94 -3.80
CA ALA A 99 -17.22 -1.88 -5.20
C ALA A 99 -16.08 -1.47 -6.15
N TRP A 100 -14.99 -0.93 -5.60
CA TRP A 100 -13.81 -0.53 -6.38
C TRP A 100 -12.83 -1.69 -6.48
N GLY A 101 -12.26 -1.92 -7.67
CA GLY A 101 -11.30 -2.99 -7.90
C GLY A 101 -11.81 -4.38 -7.53
N GLU A 102 -10.89 -5.24 -7.10
CA GLU A 102 -11.21 -6.62 -6.73
C GLU A 102 -11.68 -6.65 -5.28
N LYS A 103 -12.97 -6.33 -5.05
CA LYS A 103 -13.58 -6.27 -3.70
C LYS A 103 -12.87 -5.28 -2.76
N GLY A 104 -12.43 -4.13 -3.27
CA GLY A 104 -11.67 -3.12 -2.53
C GLY A 104 -10.16 -3.31 -2.55
N TYR A 105 -9.66 -4.27 -3.33
CA TYR A 105 -8.23 -4.56 -3.48
C TYR A 105 -7.74 -4.31 -4.90
N ILE A 106 -6.43 -4.16 -5.03
CA ILE A 106 -5.72 -4.06 -6.30
C ILE A 106 -4.46 -4.93 -6.27
N LYS A 107 -4.16 -5.57 -7.40
CA LYS A 107 -2.86 -6.22 -7.62
C LYS A 107 -1.95 -5.22 -8.34
N MET A 108 -0.89 -4.73 -7.70
CA MET A 108 0.04 -3.77 -8.31
C MET A 108 1.31 -4.47 -8.77
N ALA A 109 1.79 -4.18 -9.98
CA ALA A 109 2.99 -4.82 -10.51
C ALA A 109 4.22 -4.60 -9.61
N ARG A 110 4.95 -5.69 -9.32
CA ARG A 110 6.11 -5.73 -8.42
C ARG A 110 7.45 -5.71 -9.19
N ASN A 111 8.52 -5.25 -8.55
CA ASN A 111 9.91 -5.15 -9.05
C ASN A 111 10.20 -3.99 -10.02
N LYS A 112 9.50 -2.87 -9.88
CA LYS A 112 9.74 -1.62 -10.63
C LYS A 112 9.32 -0.36 -9.89
N ASN A 113 9.07 -0.48 -8.59
CA ASN A 113 8.53 0.54 -7.69
C ASN A 113 7.30 1.23 -8.29
N MET A 114 6.38 0.44 -8.86
CA MET A 114 5.20 0.93 -9.57
C MET A 114 4.41 1.89 -8.68
N CYS A 115 4.10 3.08 -9.20
CA CYS A 115 3.46 4.19 -8.48
C CYS A 115 4.13 4.56 -7.15
N GLY A 116 5.40 4.21 -6.95
CA GLY A 116 6.13 4.52 -5.73
C GLY A 116 5.75 3.68 -4.51
N ILE A 117 5.15 2.50 -4.69
CA ILE A 117 4.65 1.65 -3.59
C ILE A 117 5.68 1.33 -2.48
N ALA A 118 6.98 1.37 -2.79
CA ALA A 118 8.04 1.17 -1.81
C ALA A 118 8.87 2.44 -1.56
N SER A 119 8.43 3.61 -2.01
CA SER A 119 9.08 4.91 -1.79
C SER A 119 8.80 5.47 -0.41
N ASN A 120 7.60 5.29 0.12
CA ASN A 120 7.26 5.59 1.51
C ASN A 120 6.41 4.46 2.06
N ALA A 121 6.99 3.64 2.92
CA ALA A 121 6.32 2.51 3.54
C ALA A 121 6.66 2.43 5.03
N VAL A 122 5.66 2.19 5.87
CA VAL A 122 5.77 2.22 7.32
C VAL A 122 4.90 1.15 7.99
N TYR A 123 5.29 0.71 9.17
CA TYR A 123 4.46 -0.15 10.01
C TYR A 123 4.53 0.26 11.49
N PRO A 124 3.44 0.08 12.26
CA PRO A 124 3.42 0.39 13.67
C PRO A 124 4.20 -0.66 14.48
N VAL A 125 4.85 -0.21 15.54
CA VAL A 125 5.37 -1.06 16.62
C VAL A 125 4.38 -0.97 17.76
N VAL A 126 3.59 -2.03 17.96
CA VAL A 126 2.55 -2.12 19.00
C VAL A 126 3.14 -2.57 20.32
#